data_AF-A0A914CMG6-F1
#
_entry.id   AF-A0A914CMG6-F1
#
_cell.length_a   1.000
_cell.length_b   1.000
_cell.length_c   1.000
_cell.angle_alpha   90.00
_cell.angle_beta   90.00
_cell.angle_gamma   90.00
#
_symmetry.space_group_name_H-M   'P 1'
#
loop_
_entity.id
_entity.type
_entity.pdbx_description
1 polymer ?
#
loop_
_entity_poly.entity_id
_entity_poly.type
_entity_poly.pdbx_seq_one_letter_code
_entity_poly.pdbx_strand_id
1 'polypeptide(L)'
;MLMPLVHGSSNESEPNTACLSQLLNRLINTSIYDKRLRPKFGNDAVDVGITMHVLSISDVSEVNMDFTLDFTLSQVWTDPRLAFEILDTGSKKSETLYLGSDYINNIWKPDTFFANEKKSFFHSANKMRVDNHIHIRHIMLYHFEKGWKATQSFRDLNELSAEGTISQSQVERWFKKFKSGDTNLEDEEGRSRPSDFDDAALLETWKITIQNSMVFLDPDGQVKSNQRLTVTASCPMNLQLFPLDTQTYGNNDLATAISFGKFTLPQYRVVGYITTISEHTLDQRLIFAVILKRNIGFYLINIIIPAMLIVTISWVSFWLNIGSAPARVTLGVTTMLTMTMLMTIMNNSMPKVSYIKSMDIFLLFCLVMIFASLVEYAFASYLDKNPTWKVARKYRISPEKIDKFSRIMFPLVFITFQIGYWSVMIVLSSQNGNQDYRPFRVSTKDLQFSL
;
A
#
# COMPACT_ATOMS: atom_id res chain seq x y z
N MET A 1 -6.84 -42.90 -24.10
CA MET A 1 -6.22 -44.23 -23.96
C MET A 1 -5.43 -44.19 -22.67
N LEU A 2 -6.05 -44.63 -21.57
CA LEU A 2 -5.43 -44.66 -20.24
C LEU A 2 -4.38 -45.79 -20.21
N MET A 3 -3.20 -45.54 -19.64
CA MET A 3 -2.09 -46.50 -19.62
C MET A 3 -1.67 -46.81 -18.18
N PRO A 4 -1.69 -48.09 -17.75
CA PRO A 4 -1.41 -48.49 -16.38
C PRO A 4 0.08 -48.47 -16.05
N LEU A 5 0.42 -48.29 -14.76
CA LEU A 5 1.79 -48.35 -14.23
C LEU A 5 2.05 -49.70 -13.54
N VAL A 6 3.29 -50.17 -13.70
CA VAL A 6 3.80 -51.50 -13.32
C VAL A 6 4.02 -51.61 -11.81
N HIS A 7 3.65 -52.78 -11.26
CA HIS A 7 3.78 -53.18 -9.85
C HIS A 7 5.23 -53.28 -9.38
N GLY A 8 5.53 -52.69 -8.21
CA GLY A 8 6.72 -52.98 -7.41
C GLY A 8 6.28 -53.42 -6.01
N SER A 9 6.55 -54.67 -5.67
CA SER A 9 6.21 -55.26 -4.37
C SER A 9 7.14 -54.77 -3.26
N SER A 10 6.60 -54.10 -2.25
CA SER A 10 7.11 -54.16 -0.86
C SER A 10 6.15 -53.46 0.09
N ASN A 11 5.76 -54.19 1.14
CA ASN A 11 5.08 -53.68 2.32
C ASN A 11 5.81 -52.46 2.90
N GLU A 12 5.10 -51.35 3.10
CA GLU A 12 4.99 -50.57 4.35
C GLU A 12 4.37 -49.20 4.05
N SER A 13 3.69 -48.67 5.06
CA SER A 13 2.80 -47.51 5.06
C SER A 13 3.51 -46.16 4.90
N GLU A 14 4.31 -45.99 3.84
CA GLU A 14 4.83 -44.70 3.41
C GLU A 14 4.54 -44.51 1.91
N PRO A 15 4.06 -43.31 1.50
CA PRO A 15 3.85 -43.03 0.08
C PRO A 15 5.19 -43.16 -0.65
N ASN A 16 5.24 -44.05 -1.65
CA ASN A 16 6.45 -44.35 -2.39
C ASN A 16 6.85 -43.12 -3.24
N THR A 17 7.72 -42.28 -2.67
CA THR A 17 8.16 -40.98 -3.24
C THR A 17 8.80 -41.11 -4.63
N ALA A 18 9.38 -42.27 -4.93
CA ALA A 18 9.92 -42.59 -6.24
C ALA A 18 8.82 -42.73 -7.30
N CYS A 19 7.70 -43.37 -6.97
CA CYS A 19 6.54 -43.50 -7.86
C CYS A 19 5.92 -42.12 -8.15
N LEU A 20 5.79 -41.28 -7.12
CA LEU A 20 5.28 -39.91 -7.27
C LEU A 20 6.19 -39.06 -8.17
N SER A 21 7.52 -39.17 -7.98
CA SER A 21 8.49 -38.45 -8.82
C SER A 21 8.42 -38.89 -10.28
N GLN A 22 8.26 -40.19 -10.54
CA GLN A 22 8.07 -40.73 -11.90
C GLN A 22 6.78 -40.24 -12.54
N LEU A 23 5.68 -40.19 -11.76
CA LEU A 23 4.41 -39.64 -12.22
C LEU A 23 4.55 -38.16 -12.60
N LEU A 24 5.14 -37.34 -11.72
CA LEU A 24 5.31 -35.91 -11.96
C LEU A 24 6.18 -35.64 -13.19
N ASN A 25 7.27 -36.38 -13.38
CA ASN A 25 8.13 -36.28 -14.57
C ASN A 25 7.40 -36.70 -15.86
N ARG A 26 6.49 -37.68 -15.77
CA ARG A 26 5.68 -38.12 -16.90
C ARG A 26 4.66 -37.06 -17.32
N LEU A 27 4.04 -36.37 -16.36
CA LEU A 27 3.05 -35.31 -16.61
C LEU A 27 3.64 -34.10 -17.34
N ILE A 28 4.89 -33.73 -17.03
CA ILE A 28 5.59 -32.59 -17.65
C ILE A 28 6.57 -32.99 -18.76
N ASN A 29 6.47 -34.22 -19.28
CA ASN A 29 7.36 -34.68 -20.33
C ASN A 29 7.20 -33.78 -21.57
N THR A 30 8.28 -33.15 -22.02
CA THR A 30 8.31 -32.17 -23.13
C THR A 30 7.84 -32.73 -24.47
N SER A 31 7.81 -34.06 -24.63
CA SER A 31 7.25 -34.71 -25.81
C SER A 31 5.71 -34.76 -25.83
N ILE A 32 5.05 -34.59 -24.68
CA ILE A 32 3.60 -34.74 -24.48
C ILE A 32 2.98 -33.43 -24.00
N TYR A 33 3.69 -32.68 -23.15
CA TYR A 33 3.21 -31.46 -22.53
C TYR A 33 4.00 -30.26 -23.03
N ASP A 34 3.29 -29.34 -23.71
CA ASP A 34 3.82 -28.02 -24.05
C ASP A 34 3.08 -26.94 -23.26
N LYS A 35 3.82 -26.29 -22.36
CA LYS A 35 3.32 -25.19 -21.52
C LYS A 35 3.03 -23.91 -22.29
N ARG A 36 3.52 -23.76 -23.53
CA ARG A 36 3.26 -22.57 -24.37
C ARG A 36 1.85 -22.59 -24.96
N LEU A 37 1.23 -23.76 -25.02
CA LEU A 37 -0.11 -23.94 -25.55
C LEU A 37 -1.13 -23.99 -24.42
N ARG A 38 -2.18 -23.15 -24.54
CA ARG A 38 -3.32 -23.18 -23.61
C ARG A 38 -4.01 -24.55 -23.64
N PRO A 39 -4.57 -25.02 -22.51
CA PRO A 39 -5.40 -26.21 -22.48
C PRO A 39 -6.51 -26.13 -23.53
N LYS A 40 -6.83 -27.26 -24.16
CA LYS A 40 -7.85 -27.33 -25.22
C LYS A 40 -7.57 -26.37 -26.41
N PHE A 41 -6.30 -26.12 -26.75
CA PHE A 41 -5.92 -25.29 -27.89
C PHE A 41 -6.68 -25.68 -29.17
N GLY A 42 -7.37 -24.72 -29.79
CA GLY A 42 -8.20 -24.92 -30.98
C GLY A 42 -9.66 -25.30 -30.71
N ASN A 43 -10.05 -25.55 -29.46
CA ASN A 43 -11.42 -25.78 -29.02
C ASN A 43 -11.92 -24.60 -28.14
N ASP A 44 -12.90 -24.88 -27.28
CA ASP A 44 -13.51 -23.95 -26.34
C ASP A 44 -12.50 -23.17 -25.47
N ALA A 45 -12.97 -22.06 -24.93
CA ALA A 45 -12.24 -21.26 -23.96
C ALA A 45 -11.99 -22.03 -22.65
N VAL A 46 -10.91 -21.67 -21.95
CA VAL A 46 -10.50 -22.30 -20.68
C VAL A 46 -11.15 -21.55 -19.54
N ASP A 47 -12.01 -22.24 -18.79
CA ASP A 47 -12.63 -21.63 -17.62
C ASP A 47 -11.65 -21.52 -16.45
N VAL A 48 -11.31 -20.29 -16.06
CA VAL A 48 -10.47 -19.94 -14.92
C VAL A 48 -11.33 -19.37 -13.80
N GLY A 49 -11.45 -20.11 -12.71
CA GLY A 49 -11.98 -19.65 -11.43
C GLY A 49 -11.00 -18.68 -10.76
N ILE A 50 -11.42 -17.46 -10.42
CA ILE A 50 -10.60 -16.51 -9.64
C ILE A 50 -11.30 -16.21 -8.32
N THR A 51 -10.55 -16.35 -7.24
CA THR A 51 -10.99 -16.01 -5.89
C THR A 51 -9.94 -15.15 -5.21
N MET A 52 -10.33 -13.95 -4.78
CA MET A 52 -9.44 -13.00 -4.12
C MET A 52 -9.81 -12.91 -2.64
N HIS A 53 -8.82 -13.06 -1.76
CA HIS A 53 -9.01 -12.86 -0.33
C HIS A 53 -8.13 -11.70 0.16
N VAL A 54 -8.75 -10.56 0.41
CA VAL A 54 -8.06 -9.36 0.90
C VAL A 54 -7.64 -9.57 2.35
N LEU A 55 -6.34 -9.52 2.62
CA LEU A 55 -5.77 -9.65 3.97
C LEU A 55 -5.79 -8.31 4.68
N SER A 56 -5.23 -7.28 4.03
CA SER A 56 -5.15 -5.93 4.56
C SER A 56 -4.98 -4.90 3.44
N ILE A 57 -5.32 -3.65 3.77
CA ILE A 57 -4.90 -2.48 3.01
C ILE A 57 -3.71 -1.91 3.79
N SER A 58 -2.53 -1.94 3.19
CA SER A 58 -1.25 -1.71 3.89
C SER A 58 -0.86 -0.24 3.90
N ASP A 59 -1.16 0.48 2.81
CA ASP A 59 -0.94 1.92 2.73
C ASP A 59 -1.95 2.59 1.79
N VAL A 60 -2.29 3.84 2.05
CA VAL A 60 -3.11 4.69 1.19
C VAL A 60 -2.40 6.04 1.06
N SER A 61 -1.78 6.28 -0.09
CA SER A 61 -1.06 7.52 -0.34
C SER A 61 -1.93 8.49 -1.13
N GLU A 62 -2.39 9.54 -0.45
CA GLU A 62 -3.08 10.65 -1.10
C GLU A 62 -2.15 11.41 -2.03
N VAL A 63 -0.90 11.64 -1.62
CA VAL A 63 0.08 12.41 -2.39
C VAL A 63 0.39 11.74 -3.72
N ASN A 64 0.53 10.41 -3.72
CA ASN A 64 0.83 9.65 -4.93
C ASN A 64 -0.43 9.17 -5.66
N MET A 65 -1.62 9.36 -5.09
CA MET A 65 -2.87 8.80 -5.62
C MET A 65 -2.77 7.29 -5.86
N ASP A 66 -2.32 6.55 -4.86
CA ASP A 66 -2.26 5.09 -4.90
C ASP A 66 -2.59 4.46 -3.55
N PHE A 67 -2.88 3.16 -3.60
CA PHE A 67 -3.13 2.35 -2.42
C PHE A 67 -2.46 0.99 -2.59
N THR A 68 -2.02 0.41 -1.48
CA THR A 68 -1.34 -0.88 -1.44
C THR A 68 -2.23 -1.92 -0.78
N LEU A 69 -2.49 -3.00 -1.49
CA LEU A 69 -3.28 -4.14 -1.02
C LEU A 69 -2.38 -5.35 -0.79
N ASP A 70 -2.58 -6.02 0.34
CA ASP A 70 -2.09 -7.37 0.58
C ASP A 70 -3.28 -8.34 0.48
N PHE A 71 -3.17 -9.32 -0.41
CA PHE A 71 -4.23 -10.29 -0.64
C PHE A 71 -3.67 -11.64 -1.06
N THR A 72 -4.48 -12.70 -0.93
CA THR A 72 -4.22 -13.98 -1.59
C THR A 72 -5.11 -14.12 -2.82
N LEU A 73 -4.50 -14.45 -3.95
CA LEU A 73 -5.17 -14.76 -5.20
C LEU A 73 -5.16 -16.28 -5.37
N SER A 74 -6.36 -16.87 -5.41
CA SER A 74 -6.58 -18.26 -5.77
C SER A 74 -7.10 -18.33 -7.20
N GLN A 75 -6.48 -19.17 -8.02
CA GLN A 75 -6.86 -19.44 -9.39
C GLN A 75 -7.13 -20.94 -9.54
N VAL A 76 -8.20 -21.30 -10.24
CA VAL A 76 -8.58 -22.69 -10.49
C VAL A 76 -8.83 -22.84 -11.98
N TRP A 77 -8.19 -23.79 -12.65
CA TRP A 77 -8.47 -24.09 -14.05
C TRP A 77 -8.35 -25.59 -14.30
N THR A 78 -8.92 -26.08 -15.40
CA THR A 78 -8.85 -27.50 -15.74
C THR A 78 -7.95 -27.70 -16.96
N ASP A 79 -6.88 -28.48 -16.80
CA ASP A 79 -6.02 -28.95 -17.88
C ASP A 79 -6.11 -30.48 -18.02
N PRO A 80 -6.87 -31.00 -19.01
CA PRO A 80 -7.02 -32.45 -19.20
C PRO A 80 -5.71 -33.20 -19.44
N ARG A 81 -4.64 -32.51 -19.87
CA ARG A 81 -3.32 -33.10 -20.10
C ARG A 81 -2.60 -33.48 -18.80
N LEU A 82 -3.02 -32.89 -17.68
CA LEU A 82 -2.45 -33.13 -16.35
C LEU A 82 -3.28 -34.16 -15.55
N ALA A 83 -4.32 -34.76 -16.13
CA ALA A 83 -5.12 -35.79 -15.46
C ALA A 83 -4.29 -37.08 -15.25
N PHE A 84 -4.49 -37.73 -14.10
CA PHE A 84 -3.76 -38.93 -13.72
C PHE A 84 -4.62 -39.88 -12.89
N GLU A 85 -4.31 -41.17 -12.93
CA GLU A 85 -4.93 -42.17 -12.06
C GLU A 85 -3.95 -42.56 -10.96
N ILE A 86 -4.37 -42.44 -9.70
CA ILE A 86 -3.63 -43.00 -8.57
C ILE A 86 -4.08 -44.45 -8.41
N LEU A 87 -3.21 -45.38 -8.81
CA LEU A 87 -3.43 -46.81 -8.59
C LEU A 87 -2.83 -47.19 -7.22
N ASP A 88 -3.72 -47.48 -6.28
CA ASP A 88 -3.53 -48.35 -5.12
C ASP A 88 -2.65 -47.85 -3.95
N THR A 89 -3.18 -46.89 -3.19
CA THR A 89 -2.93 -46.80 -1.73
C THR A 89 -4.17 -47.31 -1.02
N GLY A 90 -4.08 -48.47 -0.37
CA GLY A 90 -5.19 -49.28 0.18
C GLY A 90 -6.07 -48.66 1.26
N SER A 91 -6.23 -47.34 1.32
CA SER A 91 -7.32 -46.66 2.04
C SER A 91 -7.44 -45.19 1.60
N LYS A 92 -8.62 -44.87 1.05
CA LYS A 92 -9.21 -43.54 0.75
C LYS A 92 -8.88 -42.88 -0.60
N LYS A 93 -9.93 -42.79 -1.43
CA LYS A 93 -10.29 -41.73 -2.41
C LYS A 93 -9.23 -40.69 -2.76
N SER A 94 -8.85 -40.67 -4.04
CA SER A 94 -8.54 -39.47 -4.85
C SER A 94 -7.78 -38.39 -4.09
N GLU A 95 -6.50 -38.62 -3.80
CA GLU A 95 -5.67 -37.63 -3.11
C GLU A 95 -5.20 -36.54 -4.08
N THR A 96 -5.59 -35.31 -3.80
CA THR A 96 -5.02 -34.11 -4.43
C THR A 96 -3.51 -34.06 -4.18
N LEU A 97 -2.71 -33.83 -5.23
CA LEU A 97 -1.27 -33.68 -5.09
C LEU A 97 -0.92 -32.25 -4.67
N TYR A 98 -0.15 -32.13 -3.59
CA TYR A 98 0.36 -30.86 -3.06
C TYR A 98 1.78 -30.65 -3.59
N LEU A 99 1.96 -29.68 -4.48
CA LEU A 99 3.20 -29.43 -5.18
C LEU A 99 3.82 -28.10 -4.76
N GLY A 100 5.15 -28.07 -4.71
CA GLY A 100 5.90 -26.85 -4.44
C GLY A 100 5.71 -25.79 -5.52
N SER A 101 6.02 -24.53 -5.17
CA SER A 101 5.91 -23.38 -6.06
C SER A 101 6.64 -23.57 -7.40
N ASP A 102 7.78 -24.25 -7.39
CA ASP A 102 8.63 -24.40 -8.56
C ASP A 102 7.97 -25.22 -9.67
N TYR A 103 7.03 -26.10 -9.30
CA TYR A 103 6.30 -26.92 -10.26
C TYR A 103 5.38 -26.08 -11.16
N ILE A 104 4.90 -24.92 -10.68
CA ILE A 104 4.01 -24.06 -11.49
C ILE A 104 4.69 -23.49 -12.73
N ASN A 105 6.03 -23.40 -12.72
CA ASN A 105 6.80 -22.85 -13.84
C ASN A 105 6.95 -23.86 -14.99
N ASN A 106 6.60 -25.12 -14.75
CA ASN A 106 6.68 -26.21 -15.72
C ASN A 106 5.33 -26.48 -16.43
N ILE A 107 4.23 -25.95 -15.88
CA ILE A 107 2.90 -26.09 -16.46
C ILE A 107 2.41 -24.78 -17.09
N TRP A 108 1.43 -24.86 -17.98
CA TRP A 108 0.69 -23.68 -18.45
C TRP A 108 -0.08 -23.07 -17.27
N LYS A 109 -0.08 -21.74 -17.20
CA LYS A 109 -0.85 -20.96 -16.23
C LYS A 109 -1.50 -19.78 -16.95
N PRO A 110 -2.65 -19.27 -16.47
CA PRO A 110 -3.28 -18.10 -17.06
C PRO A 110 -2.45 -16.83 -16.82
N ASP A 111 -2.31 -15.99 -17.86
CA ASP A 111 -1.56 -14.73 -17.82
C ASP A 111 -2.39 -13.60 -17.18
N THR A 112 -2.69 -13.74 -15.90
CA THR A 112 -3.46 -12.74 -15.14
C THR A 112 -2.57 -11.57 -14.75
N PHE A 113 -3.00 -10.35 -15.08
CA PHE A 113 -2.28 -9.11 -14.77
C PHE A 113 -3.22 -8.04 -14.20
N PHE A 114 -2.66 -7.08 -13.47
CA PHE A 114 -3.41 -5.97 -12.86
C PHE A 114 -3.26 -4.72 -13.73
N ALA A 115 -4.33 -4.31 -14.41
CA ALA A 115 -4.28 -3.20 -15.37
C ALA A 115 -3.94 -1.83 -14.78
N ASN A 116 -4.25 -1.60 -13.49
CA ASN A 116 -3.99 -0.34 -12.78
C ASN A 116 -2.79 -0.42 -11.81
N GLU A 117 -1.96 -1.43 -11.95
CA GLU A 117 -0.76 -1.61 -11.13
C GLU A 117 0.29 -0.55 -11.42
N LYS A 118 0.83 0.07 -10.36
CA LYS A 118 2.08 0.84 -10.44
C LYS A 118 3.29 -0.03 -10.10
N LYS A 119 3.14 -0.88 -9.07
CA LYS A 119 4.15 -1.83 -8.57
C LYS A 119 3.46 -3.04 -7.93
N SER A 120 3.94 -4.25 -8.19
CA SER A 120 3.54 -5.45 -7.44
C SER A 120 4.75 -6.25 -6.97
N PHE A 121 4.56 -6.94 -5.86
CA PHE A 121 5.53 -7.86 -5.29
C PHE A 121 4.85 -9.17 -4.95
N PHE A 122 5.43 -10.26 -5.40
CA PHE A 122 5.08 -11.59 -4.92
C PHE A 122 5.68 -11.77 -3.53
N HIS A 123 4.89 -12.19 -2.54
CA HIS A 123 5.43 -12.50 -1.23
C HIS A 123 6.21 -13.81 -1.29
N SER A 124 7.53 -13.67 -1.22
CA SER A 124 8.45 -14.73 -0.83
C SER A 124 8.65 -14.65 0.69
N ALA A 125 8.79 -15.79 1.39
CA ALA A 125 8.96 -15.81 2.84
C ALA A 125 10.10 -14.86 3.24
N ASN A 126 9.79 -13.90 4.14
CA ASN A 126 10.58 -12.72 4.50
C ASN A 126 12.03 -12.74 4.01
N LYS A 127 12.31 -11.81 3.08
CA LYS A 127 13.65 -11.26 2.88
C LYS A 127 14.12 -10.76 4.25
N MET A 128 14.86 -11.58 4.98
CA MET A 128 15.60 -11.12 6.14
C MET A 128 16.55 -10.07 5.56
N ARG A 129 16.23 -8.80 5.77
CA ARG A 129 17.13 -7.69 5.47
C ARG A 129 18.23 -7.73 6.53
N VAL A 130 19.00 -8.79 6.51
CA VAL A 130 20.29 -8.83 7.16
C VAL A 130 21.22 -8.23 6.13
N ASP A 131 21.96 -7.19 6.51
CA ASP A 131 22.92 -6.57 5.60
C ASP A 131 23.80 -7.68 5.02
N ASN A 132 23.70 -7.90 3.70
CA ASN A 132 24.18 -9.12 3.02
C ASN A 132 25.68 -9.40 3.27
N HIS A 133 26.46 -8.37 3.62
CA HIS A 133 27.87 -8.48 3.98
C HIS A 133 28.13 -9.22 5.31
N ILE A 134 27.16 -9.21 6.23
CA ILE A 134 27.32 -9.72 7.59
C ILE A 134 27.30 -11.26 7.59
N HIS A 135 26.45 -11.90 6.79
CA HIS A 135 26.29 -13.37 6.81
C HIS A 135 27.52 -14.15 6.35
N ILE A 136 28.15 -13.73 5.25
CA ILE A 136 29.35 -14.40 4.73
C ILE A 136 30.50 -14.31 5.73
N ARG A 137 30.65 -13.16 6.41
CA ARG A 137 31.69 -12.95 7.43
C ARG A 137 31.48 -13.83 8.66
N HIS A 138 30.22 -14.04 9.06
CA HIS A 138 29.86 -15.00 10.12
C HIS A 138 30.23 -16.44 9.74
N ILE A 139 29.96 -16.85 8.50
CA ILE A 139 30.33 -18.20 8.02
C ILE A 139 31.85 -18.36 7.98
N MET A 140 32.58 -17.34 7.51
CA MET A 140 34.06 -17.36 7.53
C MET A 140 34.62 -17.47 8.96
N LEU A 141 34.04 -16.76 9.92
CA LEU A 141 34.43 -16.85 11.34
C LEU A 141 34.14 -18.26 11.89
N TYR A 142 32.96 -18.82 11.58
CA TYR A 142 32.61 -20.18 11.96
C TYR A 142 33.57 -21.23 11.38
N HIS A 143 33.91 -21.14 10.09
CA HIS A 143 34.92 -22.02 9.46
C HIS A 143 36.29 -21.88 10.12
N PHE A 144 36.68 -20.67 10.49
CA PHE A 144 37.92 -20.43 11.23
C PHE A 144 37.90 -21.07 12.62
N GLU A 145 36.80 -20.93 13.39
CA GLU A 145 36.61 -21.58 14.70
C GLU A 145 36.59 -23.11 14.61
N LYS A 146 36.11 -23.66 13.48
CA LYS A 146 36.17 -25.10 13.18
C LYS A 146 37.53 -25.58 12.70
N GLY A 147 38.53 -24.70 12.61
CA GLY A 147 39.90 -25.04 12.22
C GLY A 147 40.09 -25.27 10.72
N TRP A 148 39.17 -24.80 9.88
CA TRP A 148 39.28 -24.94 8.43
C TRP A 148 40.40 -24.05 7.87
N LYS A 149 40.94 -24.41 6.70
CA LYS A 149 41.87 -23.54 5.96
C LYS A 149 41.09 -22.53 5.10
N ALA A 150 41.67 -21.34 4.89
CA ALA A 150 41.05 -20.30 4.06
C ALA A 150 40.69 -20.80 2.65
N THR A 151 41.55 -21.62 2.02
CA THR A 151 41.29 -22.21 0.70
C THR A 151 40.12 -23.21 0.71
N GLN A 152 39.92 -23.94 1.80
CA GLN A 152 38.80 -24.87 1.96
C GLN A 152 37.49 -24.09 2.17
N SER A 153 37.53 -23.09 3.04
CA SER A 153 36.41 -22.16 3.26
C SER A 153 36.02 -21.41 1.98
N PHE A 154 37.00 -21.01 1.16
CA PHE A 154 36.76 -20.39 -0.14
C PHE A 154 36.00 -21.32 -1.09
N ARG A 155 36.43 -22.58 -1.22
CA ARG A 155 35.75 -23.54 -2.11
C ARG A 155 34.30 -23.77 -1.69
N ASP A 156 34.08 -24.01 -0.40
CA ASP A 156 32.75 -24.23 0.17
C ASP A 156 31.83 -23.00 -0.01
N LEU A 157 32.34 -21.81 0.29
CA LEU A 157 31.59 -20.56 0.11
C LEU A 157 31.24 -20.27 -1.36
N ASN A 158 32.14 -20.59 -2.29
CA ASN A 158 31.94 -20.37 -3.72
C ASN A 158 31.04 -21.45 -4.35
N GLU A 159 30.99 -22.65 -3.75
CA GLU A 159 30.02 -23.71 -4.08
C GLU A 159 28.62 -23.35 -3.58
N LEU A 160 28.50 -22.78 -2.37
CA LEU A 160 27.22 -22.36 -1.78
C LEU A 160 26.65 -21.07 -2.37
N SER A 161 27.49 -20.15 -2.88
CA SER A 161 27.07 -18.78 -3.24
C SER A 161 27.09 -18.46 -4.74
N ALA A 162 27.09 -19.48 -5.62
CA ALA A 162 27.38 -19.36 -7.05
C ALA A 162 28.82 -18.92 -7.36
N GLU A 163 29.37 -19.44 -8.45
CA GLU A 163 30.79 -19.33 -8.78
C GLU A 163 31.16 -17.87 -9.13
N GLY A 164 32.00 -17.23 -8.31
CA GLY A 164 32.54 -15.88 -8.56
C GLY A 164 32.09 -14.79 -7.59
N THR A 165 31.24 -15.11 -6.62
CA THR A 165 30.67 -14.14 -5.67
C THR A 165 31.69 -13.58 -4.67
N ILE A 166 32.71 -14.36 -4.31
CA ILE A 166 33.75 -14.01 -3.31
C ILE A 166 35.12 -14.29 -3.92
N SER A 167 36.12 -13.43 -3.71
CA SER A 167 37.49 -13.72 -4.13
C SER A 167 38.24 -14.50 -3.05
N GLN A 168 39.15 -15.40 -3.45
CA GLN A 168 40.01 -16.13 -2.51
C GLN A 168 40.81 -15.17 -1.61
N SER A 169 41.26 -14.03 -2.17
CA SER A 169 42.00 -13.00 -1.44
C SER A 169 41.18 -12.30 -0.34
N GLN A 170 39.86 -12.24 -0.47
CA GLN A 170 38.97 -11.73 0.57
C GLN A 170 38.88 -12.73 1.75
N VAL A 171 38.70 -14.02 1.46
CA VAL A 171 38.64 -15.08 2.49
C VAL A 171 39.95 -15.14 3.27
N GLU A 172 41.09 -15.12 2.58
CA GLU A 172 42.41 -15.14 3.21
C GLU A 172 42.67 -13.93 4.11
N ARG A 173 42.18 -12.75 3.71
CA ARG A 173 42.28 -11.53 4.51
C ARG A 173 41.48 -11.64 5.80
N TRP A 174 40.23 -12.12 5.74
CA TRP A 174 39.41 -12.33 6.92
C TRP A 174 40.02 -13.37 7.87
N PHE A 175 40.52 -14.48 7.33
CA PHE A 175 41.23 -15.48 8.13
C PHE A 175 42.50 -14.93 8.77
N LYS A 176 43.19 -13.98 8.12
CA LYS A 176 44.34 -13.28 8.72
C LYS A 176 43.90 -12.38 9.88
N LYS A 177 42.78 -11.67 9.74
CA LYS A 177 42.18 -10.84 10.81
C LYS A 177 41.79 -11.70 12.02
N PHE A 178 41.14 -12.83 11.79
CA PHE A 178 40.77 -13.76 12.87
C PHE A 178 41.99 -14.38 13.55
N LYS A 179 43.07 -14.67 12.81
CA LYS A 179 44.35 -15.12 13.39
C LYS A 179 45.02 -14.07 14.29
N SER A 180 44.79 -12.78 14.06
CA SER A 180 45.28 -11.72 14.96
C SER A 180 44.45 -11.55 16.23
N GLY A 181 43.39 -12.36 16.43
CA GLY A 181 42.51 -12.29 17.60
C GLY A 181 41.38 -11.27 17.48
N ASP A 182 41.24 -10.61 16.33
CA ASP A 182 40.15 -9.68 16.06
C ASP A 182 38.98 -10.43 15.39
N THR A 183 37.90 -10.62 16.15
CA THR A 183 36.65 -11.25 15.71
C THR A 183 35.58 -10.23 15.28
N ASN A 184 35.92 -8.94 15.20
CA ASN A 184 35.00 -7.92 14.73
C ASN A 184 34.69 -8.13 13.23
N LEU A 185 33.40 -8.18 12.88
CA LEU A 185 32.91 -8.44 11.53
C LEU A 185 32.67 -7.18 10.70
N GLU A 186 33.00 -6.00 11.24
CA GLU A 186 32.96 -4.73 10.52
C GLU A 186 34.23 -4.47 9.70
N ASP A 187 34.09 -3.68 8.63
CA ASP A 187 35.24 -3.21 7.85
C ASP A 187 36.00 -2.12 8.63
N GLU A 188 37.32 -2.01 8.43
CA GLU A 188 38.14 -0.97 9.07
C GLU A 188 37.64 0.44 8.69
N GLU A 189 37.37 1.30 9.68
CA GLU A 189 37.03 2.71 9.45
C GLU A 189 38.17 3.41 8.71
N GLY A 190 37.90 3.92 7.51
CA GLY A 190 38.86 4.66 6.69
C GLY A 190 38.96 4.23 5.23
N ARG A 191 38.24 3.19 4.79
CA ARG A 191 38.15 2.87 3.36
C ARG A 191 36.97 3.56 2.68
N SER A 192 37.25 4.31 1.62
CA SER A 192 36.24 5.02 0.83
C SER A 192 35.35 4.11 -0.03
N ARG A 193 35.58 2.78 -0.04
CA ARG A 193 34.75 1.81 -0.75
C ARG A 193 34.62 0.49 0.04
N PRO A 194 33.40 0.08 0.41
CA PRO A 194 33.15 -1.24 1.00
C PRO A 194 33.61 -2.38 0.07
N SER A 195 33.82 -3.56 0.63
CA SER A 195 33.99 -4.77 -0.19
C SER A 195 32.65 -5.13 -0.82
N ASP A 196 32.37 -4.58 -2.01
CA ASP A 196 31.19 -4.97 -2.80
C ASP A 196 31.37 -6.45 -3.16
N PHE A 197 30.53 -7.32 -2.58
CA PHE A 197 30.25 -8.63 -3.16
C PHE A 197 29.38 -8.42 -4.39
N ASP A 198 29.37 -9.35 -5.34
CA ASP A 198 28.44 -9.25 -6.48
C ASP A 198 27.01 -9.49 -5.98
N ASP A 199 26.36 -8.40 -5.55
CA ASP A 199 25.00 -8.39 -5.02
C ASP A 199 24.00 -8.96 -6.03
N ALA A 200 24.28 -8.85 -7.33
CA ALA A 200 23.41 -9.37 -8.38
C ALA A 200 23.36 -10.91 -8.34
N ALA A 201 24.51 -11.57 -8.17
CA ALA A 201 24.59 -13.03 -8.05
C ALA A 201 23.97 -13.54 -6.73
N LEU A 202 24.22 -12.85 -5.61
CA LEU A 202 23.60 -13.18 -4.31
C LEU A 202 22.08 -13.01 -4.34
N LEU A 203 21.56 -11.98 -5.01
CA LEU A 203 20.13 -11.78 -5.18
C LEU A 203 19.46 -12.89 -6.00
N GLU A 204 20.18 -13.55 -6.91
CA GLU A 204 19.65 -14.72 -7.63
C GLU A 204 19.55 -15.96 -6.74
N THR A 205 20.54 -16.22 -5.89
CA THR A 205 20.54 -17.38 -4.97
C THR A 205 19.49 -17.24 -3.86
N TRP A 206 19.18 -16.00 -3.43
CA TRP A 206 18.15 -15.73 -2.41
C TRP A 206 16.71 -15.60 -2.97
N LYS A 207 16.49 -15.67 -4.29
CA LYS A 207 15.14 -15.86 -4.87
C LYS A 207 14.48 -17.18 -4.42
N ILE A 208 15.24 -18.08 -3.77
CA ILE A 208 14.81 -19.40 -3.27
C ILE A 208 14.08 -19.31 -1.91
N THR A 209 13.85 -18.12 -1.35
CA THR A 209 12.87 -17.99 -0.26
C THR A 209 11.48 -18.25 -0.84
N ILE A 210 10.99 -19.49 -0.67
CA ILE A 210 9.72 -20.07 -1.09
C ILE A 210 8.71 -18.97 -1.43
N GLN A 211 8.40 -18.79 -2.73
CA GLN A 211 7.20 -18.05 -3.10
C GLN A 211 6.08 -18.70 -2.32
N ASN A 212 5.36 -17.94 -1.48
CA ASN A 212 4.25 -18.45 -0.68
C ASN A 212 3.09 -18.80 -1.60
N SER A 213 3.31 -19.84 -2.38
CA SER A 213 2.49 -20.33 -3.45
C SER A 213 2.50 -21.84 -3.41
N MET A 214 1.30 -22.39 -3.31
CA MET A 214 1.06 -23.83 -3.34
C MET A 214 0.27 -24.13 -4.59
N VAL A 215 0.63 -25.23 -5.24
CA VAL A 215 -0.11 -25.77 -6.38
C VAL A 215 -0.76 -27.07 -5.94
N PHE A 216 -2.05 -27.17 -6.17
CA PHE A 216 -2.82 -28.38 -5.95
C PHE A 216 -3.22 -28.93 -7.30
N LEU A 217 -2.97 -30.22 -7.52
CA LEU A 217 -3.36 -30.92 -8.73
C LEU A 217 -4.29 -32.06 -8.37
N ASP A 218 -5.54 -31.98 -8.84
CA ASP A 218 -6.53 -33.02 -8.66
C ASP A 218 -6.43 -34.08 -9.78
N PRO A 219 -6.84 -35.34 -9.52
CA PRO A 219 -6.73 -36.44 -10.49
C PRO A 219 -7.49 -36.21 -11.81
N ASP A 220 -8.52 -35.36 -11.80
CA ASP A 220 -9.31 -34.97 -12.97
C ASP A 220 -8.61 -33.93 -13.86
N GLY A 221 -7.41 -33.47 -13.47
CA GLY A 221 -6.65 -32.44 -14.17
C GLY A 221 -7.05 -31.02 -13.77
N GLN A 222 -7.83 -30.82 -12.69
CA GLN A 222 -8.03 -29.51 -12.11
C GLN A 222 -6.75 -29.06 -11.38
N VAL A 223 -6.30 -27.85 -11.72
CA VAL A 223 -5.16 -27.18 -11.10
C VAL A 223 -5.67 -26.02 -10.28
N LYS A 224 -5.24 -25.94 -9.02
CA LYS A 224 -5.46 -24.79 -8.15
C LYS A 224 -4.13 -24.17 -7.77
N SER A 225 -3.96 -22.89 -8.06
CA SER A 225 -2.82 -22.08 -7.61
C SER A 225 -3.30 -21.09 -6.56
N ASN A 226 -2.59 -21.01 -5.44
CA ASN A 226 -2.81 -19.94 -4.47
C ASN A 226 -1.53 -19.12 -4.34
N GLN A 227 -1.61 -17.80 -4.38
CA GLN A 227 -0.46 -16.90 -4.31
C GLN A 227 -0.77 -15.71 -3.41
N ARG A 228 0.18 -15.31 -2.57
CA ARG A 228 0.06 -14.07 -1.79
C ARG A 228 0.77 -12.91 -2.51
N LEU A 229 0.04 -11.83 -2.74
CA LEU A 229 0.48 -10.68 -3.52
C LEU A 229 0.34 -9.40 -2.71
N THR A 230 1.34 -8.52 -2.84
CA THR A 230 1.23 -7.10 -2.48
C THR A 230 1.16 -6.30 -3.77
N VAL A 231 0.07 -5.57 -3.99
CA VAL A 231 -0.09 -4.73 -5.20
C VAL A 231 -0.34 -3.29 -4.79
N THR A 232 0.52 -2.39 -5.28
CA THR A 232 0.30 -0.95 -5.25
C THR A 232 -0.39 -0.53 -6.55
N ALA A 233 -1.65 -0.16 -6.45
CA ALA A 233 -2.49 0.22 -7.57
C ALA A 233 -2.76 1.73 -7.60
N SER A 234 -2.81 2.29 -8.80
CA SER A 234 -3.19 3.68 -9.02
C SER A 234 -4.67 3.89 -8.71
N CYS A 235 -4.97 4.92 -7.92
CA CYS A 235 -6.33 5.35 -7.66
C CYS A 235 -6.43 6.88 -7.66
N PRO A 236 -7.01 7.50 -8.71
CA PRO A 236 -7.32 8.91 -8.67
C PRO A 236 -8.36 9.19 -7.57
N MET A 237 -8.01 10.00 -6.59
CA MET A 237 -8.87 10.35 -5.45
C MET A 237 -9.56 11.69 -5.69
N ASN A 238 -10.84 11.81 -5.33
CA ASN A 238 -11.55 13.08 -5.36
C ASN A 238 -11.53 13.74 -3.98
N LEU A 239 -10.71 14.78 -3.82
CA LEU A 239 -10.47 15.48 -2.55
C LEU A 239 -11.29 16.77 -2.38
N GLN A 240 -12.32 17.00 -3.19
CA GLN A 240 -13.14 18.24 -3.12
C GLN A 240 -13.76 18.45 -1.73
N LEU A 241 -14.24 17.37 -1.09
CA LEU A 241 -14.89 17.42 0.23
C LEU A 241 -13.93 17.11 1.40
N PHE A 242 -12.62 17.12 1.17
CA PHE A 242 -11.64 16.83 2.21
C PHE A 242 -11.84 17.71 3.47
N PRO A 243 -11.78 17.15 4.70
CA PRO A 243 -11.53 15.75 5.08
C PRO A 243 -12.81 14.89 5.26
N LEU A 244 -13.98 15.35 4.84
CA LEU A 244 -15.26 14.63 4.95
C LEU A 244 -15.59 13.80 3.70
N ASP A 245 -14.56 13.50 2.91
CA ASP A 245 -14.60 12.76 1.67
C ASP A 245 -14.82 11.25 1.88
N THR A 246 -15.44 10.62 0.88
CA THR A 246 -15.55 9.17 0.75
C THR A 246 -14.95 8.80 -0.60
N GLN A 247 -13.96 7.91 -0.59
CA GLN A 247 -13.26 7.46 -1.79
C GLN A 247 -13.81 6.10 -2.22
N THR A 248 -14.30 6.03 -3.46
CA THR A 248 -14.68 4.77 -4.11
C THR A 248 -13.58 4.42 -5.09
N TYR A 249 -13.03 3.23 -4.93
CA TYR A 249 -12.04 2.66 -5.82
C TYR A 249 -12.83 1.78 -6.80
N GLY A 250 -12.74 1.94 -8.13
CA GLY A 250 -13.36 1.05 -9.14
C GLY A 250 -14.78 1.40 -9.65
N ASN A 251 -15.24 0.72 -10.71
CA ASN A 251 -16.52 0.93 -11.43
C ASN A 251 -17.55 -0.21 -11.21
N ASN A 252 -18.84 0.10 -11.37
CA ASN A 252 -20.00 -0.72 -10.99
C ASN A 252 -20.35 -1.88 -11.96
N ASP A 253 -20.79 -3.02 -11.39
CA ASP A 253 -21.76 -4.05 -11.84
C ASP A 253 -21.39 -5.53 -11.56
N LEU A 254 -22.22 -6.20 -10.75
CA LEU A 254 -21.94 -7.31 -9.85
C LEU A 254 -21.27 -8.61 -10.35
N ALA A 255 -20.33 -9.12 -9.51
CA ALA A 255 -19.91 -10.53 -9.45
C ALA A 255 -19.40 -10.93 -8.03
N THR A 256 -19.55 -12.18 -7.57
CA THR A 256 -19.19 -12.61 -6.19
C THR A 256 -18.09 -13.68 -6.16
N ALA A 257 -16.81 -13.29 -5.98
CA ALA A 257 -15.72 -14.21 -5.56
C ALA A 257 -14.63 -13.55 -4.70
N ILE A 258 -15.00 -12.51 -3.95
CA ILE A 258 -14.05 -11.79 -3.10
C ILE A 258 -14.45 -11.96 -1.64
N SER A 259 -13.51 -12.45 -0.82
CA SER A 259 -13.63 -12.56 0.63
C SER A 259 -12.66 -11.61 1.32
N PHE A 260 -12.97 -11.18 2.54
CA PHE A 260 -12.20 -10.19 3.27
C PHE A 260 -11.87 -10.65 4.68
N GLY A 261 -10.63 -10.41 5.09
CA GLY A 261 -10.24 -10.42 6.50
C GLY A 261 -10.82 -9.22 7.26
N LYS A 262 -10.83 -9.30 8.59
CA LYS A 262 -11.10 -8.13 9.45
C LYS A 262 -9.82 -7.30 9.58
N PHE A 263 -9.81 -6.09 9.05
CA PHE A 263 -8.69 -5.15 9.20
C PHE A 263 -9.21 -3.74 9.51
N THR A 264 -8.37 -2.97 10.21
CA THR A 264 -8.65 -1.59 10.61
C THR A 264 -7.58 -0.67 10.04
N LEU A 265 -7.99 0.43 9.41
CA LEU A 265 -7.08 1.45 8.90
C LEU A 265 -7.01 2.61 9.90
N PRO A 266 -5.81 3.20 10.14
CA PRO A 266 -5.69 4.33 11.07
C PRO A 266 -6.46 5.58 10.60
N GLN A 267 -6.35 5.90 9.31
CA GLN A 267 -6.89 7.14 8.73
C GLN A 267 -8.26 6.97 8.07
N TYR A 268 -8.64 5.75 7.74
CA TYR A 268 -9.88 5.44 7.02
C TYR A 268 -10.68 4.37 7.76
N ARG A 269 -11.99 4.37 7.52
CA ARG A 269 -12.90 3.30 7.86
C ARG A 269 -13.40 2.70 6.56
N VAL A 270 -13.25 1.39 6.42
CA VAL A 270 -13.79 0.65 5.27
C VAL A 270 -15.31 0.59 5.42
N VAL A 271 -16.03 1.10 4.43
CA VAL A 271 -17.51 1.16 4.45
C VAL A 271 -18.12 -0.03 3.73
N GLY A 272 -17.51 -0.47 2.64
CA GLY A 272 -18.01 -1.58 1.82
C GLY A 272 -17.09 -1.85 0.63
N TYR A 273 -17.55 -2.74 -0.26
CA TYR A 273 -16.86 -3.07 -1.51
C TYR A 273 -17.86 -3.33 -2.63
N ILE A 274 -17.37 -3.21 -3.86
CA ILE A 274 -18.08 -3.52 -5.11
C ILE A 274 -17.17 -4.46 -5.91
N THR A 275 -17.76 -5.35 -6.70
CA THR A 275 -17.02 -6.29 -7.55
C THR A 275 -17.76 -6.42 -8.85
N THR A 276 -17.04 -6.32 -9.96
CA THR A 276 -17.62 -6.17 -11.28
C THR A 276 -16.91 -7.01 -12.32
N ILE A 277 -17.65 -7.57 -13.27
CA ILE A 277 -17.07 -8.13 -14.50
C ILE A 277 -17.44 -7.20 -15.65
N SER A 278 -16.43 -6.60 -16.27
CA SER A 278 -16.59 -5.83 -17.49
C SER A 278 -16.11 -6.66 -18.67
N GLU A 279 -16.99 -6.92 -19.62
CA GLU A 279 -16.61 -7.44 -20.94
C GLU A 279 -16.23 -6.26 -21.83
N HIS A 280 -14.93 -6.09 -22.09
CA HIS A 280 -14.49 -5.27 -23.22
C HIS A 280 -14.44 -6.17 -24.47
N THR A 281 -14.53 -5.58 -25.66
CA THR A 281 -14.60 -6.28 -26.96
C THR A 281 -13.44 -7.25 -27.25
N LEU A 282 -12.37 -7.23 -26.46
CA LEU A 282 -11.18 -8.08 -26.60
C LEU A 282 -10.80 -8.83 -25.30
N ASP A 283 -11.19 -8.33 -24.12
CA ASP A 283 -10.75 -8.88 -22.82
C ASP A 283 -11.90 -8.88 -21.78
N GLN A 284 -11.96 -9.92 -20.96
CA GLN A 284 -12.77 -9.93 -19.73
C GLN A 284 -11.97 -9.32 -18.57
N ARG A 285 -12.53 -8.34 -17.87
CA ARG A 285 -11.87 -7.68 -16.71
C ARG A 285 -12.68 -7.87 -15.44
N LEU A 286 -12.03 -8.38 -14.40
CA LEU A 286 -12.54 -8.30 -13.04
C LEU A 286 -12.12 -6.97 -12.43
N ILE A 287 -13.09 -6.15 -12.07
CA ILE A 287 -12.89 -4.87 -11.40
C ILE A 287 -13.26 -5.04 -9.93
N PHE A 288 -12.28 -4.80 -9.08
CA PHE A 288 -12.45 -4.82 -7.65
C PHE A 288 -12.45 -3.39 -7.10
N ALA A 289 -13.42 -3.11 -6.24
CA ALA A 289 -13.70 -1.78 -5.76
C ALA A 289 -13.86 -1.76 -4.24
N VAL A 290 -13.08 -0.94 -3.53
CA VAL A 290 -13.21 -0.73 -2.08
C VAL A 290 -13.82 0.65 -1.86
N ILE A 291 -14.55 0.86 -0.77
CA ILE A 291 -15.03 2.19 -0.38
C ILE A 291 -14.45 2.56 0.99
N LEU A 292 -13.67 3.62 1.01
CA LEU A 292 -13.00 4.13 2.20
C LEU A 292 -13.59 5.48 2.61
N LYS A 293 -14.01 5.61 3.87
CA LYS A 293 -14.45 6.87 4.47
C LYS A 293 -13.41 7.36 5.46
N ARG A 294 -13.02 8.62 5.38
CA ARG A 294 -11.96 9.19 6.23
C ARG A 294 -12.40 9.34 7.70
N ASN A 295 -11.49 9.08 8.62
CA ASN A 295 -11.63 9.41 10.04
C ASN A 295 -11.21 10.87 10.27
N ILE A 296 -12.16 11.74 10.63
CA ILE A 296 -11.92 13.20 10.70
C ILE A 296 -11.19 13.67 11.97
N GLY A 297 -11.08 12.83 13.00
CA GLY A 297 -10.63 13.24 14.35
C GLY A 297 -9.24 13.89 14.37
N PHE A 298 -8.31 13.35 13.58
CA PHE A 298 -6.97 13.91 13.43
C PHE A 298 -7.00 15.36 12.89
N TYR A 299 -7.80 15.63 11.86
CA TYR A 299 -7.90 16.94 11.22
C TYR A 299 -8.63 17.96 12.09
N LEU A 300 -9.60 17.51 12.90
CA LEU A 300 -10.26 18.35 13.90
C LEU A 300 -9.26 18.90 14.91
N ILE A 301 -8.47 18.02 15.51
CA ILE A 301 -7.54 18.39 16.59
C ILE A 301 -6.32 19.14 16.07
N ASN A 302 -5.74 18.73 14.94
CA ASN A 302 -4.46 19.26 14.49
C ASN A 302 -4.57 20.41 13.48
N ILE A 303 -5.74 20.63 12.87
CA ILE A 303 -5.89 21.70 11.86
C ILE A 303 -7.05 22.62 12.21
N ILE A 304 -8.25 22.10 12.40
CA ILE A 304 -9.44 22.94 12.53
C ILE A 304 -9.47 23.69 13.87
N ILE A 305 -9.23 23.00 15.00
CA ILE A 305 -9.18 23.65 16.31
C ILE A 305 -8.07 24.73 16.39
N PRO A 306 -6.81 24.45 15.99
CA PRO A 306 -5.76 25.47 15.95
C PRO A 306 -6.11 26.65 15.05
N ALA A 307 -6.68 26.42 13.86
CA ALA A 307 -7.09 27.50 12.97
C ALA A 307 -8.17 28.39 13.60
N MET A 308 -9.18 27.80 14.25
CA MET A 308 -10.20 28.56 15.00
C MET A 308 -9.56 29.40 16.11
N LEU A 309 -8.63 28.82 16.87
CA LEU A 309 -7.92 29.53 17.94
C LEU A 309 -7.10 30.70 17.39
N ILE A 310 -6.39 30.53 16.28
CA ILE A 310 -5.62 31.62 15.64
C ILE A 310 -6.53 32.79 15.24
N VAL A 311 -7.71 32.52 14.68
CA VAL A 311 -8.70 33.57 14.37
C VAL A 311 -9.16 34.28 15.64
N THR A 312 -9.44 33.54 16.72
CA THR A 312 -9.79 34.14 18.02
C THR A 312 -8.62 34.88 18.67
N ILE A 313 -7.36 34.55 18.38
CA ILE A 313 -6.23 35.34 18.88
C ILE A 313 -6.16 36.67 18.13
N SER A 314 -6.49 36.70 16.84
CA SER A 314 -6.43 37.91 16.03
C SER A 314 -7.36 39.03 16.54
N TRP A 315 -8.56 38.69 17.05
CA TRP A 315 -9.51 39.68 17.57
C TRP A 315 -9.16 40.21 18.97
N VAL A 316 -8.13 39.67 19.64
CA VAL A 316 -7.66 40.18 20.94
C VAL A 316 -7.14 41.62 20.77
N SER A 317 -6.67 41.94 19.57
CA SER A 317 -6.27 43.29 19.17
C SER A 317 -7.35 44.35 19.40
N PHE A 318 -8.65 44.02 19.27
CA PHE A 318 -9.76 44.95 19.48
C PHE A 318 -9.96 45.35 20.95
N TRP A 319 -9.39 44.58 21.88
CA TRP A 319 -9.45 44.83 23.32
C TRP A 319 -8.23 45.59 23.84
N LEU A 320 -7.15 45.64 23.05
CA LEU A 320 -5.97 46.42 23.39
C LEU A 320 -6.24 47.91 23.21
N ASN A 321 -5.44 48.76 23.84
CA ASN A 321 -5.54 50.20 23.62
C ASN A 321 -5.01 50.56 22.23
N ILE A 322 -5.62 51.56 21.57
CA ILE A 322 -5.24 51.97 20.21
C ILE A 322 -3.81 52.56 20.14
N GLY A 323 -3.37 53.18 21.24
CA GLY A 323 -2.01 53.69 21.38
C GLY A 323 -0.93 52.59 21.46
N SER A 324 -1.30 51.33 21.69
CA SER A 324 -0.38 50.19 21.75
C SER A 324 -0.13 49.58 20.36
N ALA A 325 0.29 50.44 19.42
CA ALA A 325 0.53 50.06 18.02
C ALA A 325 1.45 48.83 17.83
N PRO A 326 2.58 48.69 18.56
CA PRO A 326 3.45 47.53 18.40
C PRO A 326 2.75 46.21 18.74
N ALA A 327 1.90 46.20 19.77
CA ALA A 327 1.21 44.98 20.21
C ALA A 327 0.15 44.53 19.20
N ARG A 328 -0.67 45.46 18.68
CA ARG A 328 -1.72 45.16 17.70
C ARG A 328 -1.14 44.69 16.36
N VAL A 329 -0.10 45.35 15.84
CA VAL A 329 0.56 44.95 14.57
C VAL A 329 1.22 43.59 14.72
N THR A 330 1.93 43.35 15.82
CA THR A 330 2.61 42.07 16.07
C THR A 330 1.62 40.92 16.13
N LEU A 331 0.49 41.09 16.83
CA LEU A 331 -0.57 40.07 16.86
C LEU A 331 -1.15 39.79 15.46
N GLY A 332 -1.45 40.83 14.68
CA GLY A 332 -2.03 40.67 13.33
C GLY A 332 -1.07 39.99 12.34
N VAL A 333 0.19 40.43 12.30
CA VAL A 333 1.20 39.84 11.40
C VAL A 333 1.56 38.41 11.81
N THR A 334 1.71 38.15 13.12
CA THR A 334 2.05 36.81 13.62
C THR A 334 0.92 35.81 13.39
N THR A 335 -0.33 36.22 13.61
CA THR A 335 -1.50 35.37 13.30
C THR A 335 -1.64 35.09 11.80
N MET A 336 -1.31 36.07 10.94
CA MET A 336 -1.29 35.86 9.49
C MET A 336 -0.17 34.89 9.05
N LEU A 337 1.03 35.04 9.60
CA LEU A 337 2.16 34.14 9.31
C LEU A 337 1.86 32.71 9.76
N THR A 338 1.34 32.53 10.98
CA THR A 338 0.98 31.21 11.52
C THR A 338 -0.13 30.55 10.71
N MET A 339 -1.13 31.32 10.24
CA MET A 339 -2.17 30.79 9.36
C MET A 339 -1.61 30.36 7.99
N THR A 340 -0.72 31.15 7.41
CA THR A 340 -0.04 30.84 6.14
C THR A 340 0.86 29.60 6.26
N MET A 341 1.53 29.45 7.39
CA MET A 341 2.31 28.25 7.72
C MET A 341 1.40 27.02 7.83
N LEU A 342 0.25 27.13 8.49
CA LEU A 342 -0.72 26.03 8.61
C LEU A 342 -1.25 25.58 7.24
N MET A 343 -1.58 26.52 6.35
CA MET A 343 -1.97 26.21 4.96
C MET A 343 -0.86 25.49 4.19
N THR A 344 0.40 25.90 4.39
CA THR A 344 1.55 25.31 3.71
C THR A 344 1.80 23.87 4.16
N ILE A 345 1.73 23.60 5.47
CA ILE A 345 1.86 22.26 6.03
C ILE A 345 0.78 21.34 5.44
N MET A 346 -0.46 21.80 5.43
CA MET A 346 -1.59 21.05 4.89
C MET A 346 -1.43 20.74 3.39
N ASN A 347 -1.01 21.72 2.59
CA ASN A 347 -0.81 21.52 1.14
C ASN A 347 0.35 20.56 0.82
N ASN A 348 1.33 20.42 1.72
CA ASN A 348 2.42 19.47 1.55
C ASN A 348 2.02 18.04 1.92
N SER A 349 1.00 17.86 2.76
CA SER A 349 0.48 16.54 3.16
C SER A 349 -0.53 15.96 2.15
N MET A 350 -0.82 16.66 1.06
CA MET A 350 -1.81 16.27 0.05
C MET A 350 -1.26 16.45 -1.37
N PRO A 351 -1.83 15.77 -2.37
CA PRO A 351 -1.42 15.96 -3.76
C PRO A 351 -1.78 17.37 -4.23
N LYS A 352 -0.98 17.90 -5.16
CA LYS A 352 -1.25 19.19 -5.80
C LYS A 352 -2.40 19.05 -6.79
N VAL A 353 -3.62 19.31 -6.32
CA VAL A 353 -4.84 19.34 -7.14
C VAL A 353 -5.20 20.79 -7.47
N SER A 354 -5.72 21.03 -8.69
CA SER A 354 -6.06 22.37 -9.18
C SER A 354 -7.43 22.87 -8.72
N TYR A 355 -8.32 21.96 -8.32
CA TYR A 355 -9.65 22.32 -7.82
C TYR A 355 -9.59 22.76 -6.34
N ILE A 356 -10.56 23.59 -5.96
CA ILE A 356 -10.69 24.10 -4.59
C ILE A 356 -11.17 22.98 -3.68
N LYS A 357 -10.45 22.72 -2.58
CA LYS A 357 -10.86 21.78 -1.53
C LYS A 357 -11.72 22.51 -0.49
N SER A 358 -12.67 21.81 0.14
CA SER A 358 -13.46 22.39 1.23
C SER A 358 -12.59 22.96 2.35
N MET A 359 -11.50 22.26 2.67
CA MET A 359 -10.54 22.74 3.66
C MET A 359 -9.82 24.04 3.23
N ASP A 360 -9.57 24.23 1.93
CA ASP A 360 -9.01 25.48 1.41
C ASP A 360 -10.01 26.63 1.61
N ILE A 361 -11.31 26.40 1.41
CA ILE A 361 -12.36 27.40 1.67
C ILE A 361 -12.38 27.81 3.14
N PHE A 362 -12.32 26.83 4.05
CA PHE A 362 -12.29 27.07 5.49
C PHE A 362 -11.06 27.89 5.90
N LEU A 363 -9.87 27.44 5.49
CA LEU A 363 -8.63 28.14 5.85
C LEU A 363 -8.53 29.50 5.18
N LEU A 364 -8.97 29.65 3.93
CA LEU A 364 -8.99 30.94 3.23
C LEU A 364 -9.91 31.94 3.94
N PHE A 365 -11.09 31.51 4.37
CA PHE A 365 -11.99 32.36 5.14
C PHE A 365 -11.36 32.82 6.47
N CYS A 366 -10.74 31.89 7.20
CA CYS A 366 -9.99 32.22 8.42
C CYS A 366 -8.85 33.22 8.15
N LEU A 367 -8.10 33.08 7.06
CA LEU A 367 -7.05 34.02 6.65
C LEU A 367 -7.62 35.41 6.33
N VAL A 368 -8.74 35.47 5.59
CA VAL A 368 -9.42 36.73 5.26
C VAL A 368 -9.90 37.44 6.53
N MET A 369 -10.43 36.71 7.52
CA MET A 369 -10.83 37.28 8.81
C MET A 369 -9.64 37.85 9.59
N ILE A 370 -8.50 37.17 9.60
CA ILE A 370 -7.26 37.67 10.22
C ILE A 370 -6.75 38.91 9.49
N PHE A 371 -6.79 38.91 8.15
CA PHE A 371 -6.41 40.08 7.36
C PHE A 371 -7.34 41.27 7.62
N ALA A 372 -8.65 41.02 7.72
CA ALA A 372 -9.65 42.03 8.03
C ALA A 372 -9.42 42.68 9.41
N SER A 373 -8.95 41.93 10.42
CA SER A 373 -8.61 42.52 11.73
C SER A 373 -7.39 43.43 11.66
N LEU A 374 -6.41 43.13 10.80
CA LEU A 374 -5.27 44.02 10.56
C LEU A 374 -5.68 45.29 9.80
N VAL A 375 -6.57 45.17 8.82
CA VAL A 375 -7.13 46.32 8.07
C VAL A 375 -7.97 47.21 8.97
N GLU A 376 -8.76 46.62 9.86
CA GLU A 376 -9.53 47.34 10.88
C GLU A 376 -8.61 48.21 11.74
N TYR A 377 -7.51 47.63 12.25
CA TYR A 377 -6.53 48.38 13.03
C TYR A 377 -5.86 49.49 12.22
N ALA A 378 -5.46 49.22 10.97
CA ALA A 378 -4.87 50.23 10.10
C ALA A 378 -5.81 51.41 9.89
N PHE A 379 -7.11 51.13 9.69
CA PHE A 379 -8.14 52.15 9.55
C PHE A 379 -8.37 52.92 10.85
N ALA A 380 -8.49 52.23 12.00
CA ALA A 380 -8.64 52.85 13.30
C ALA A 380 -7.45 53.77 13.65
N SER A 381 -6.22 53.30 13.40
CA SER A 381 -4.98 54.08 13.63
C SER A 381 -4.88 55.29 12.70
N TYR A 382 -5.33 55.18 11.44
CA TYR A 382 -5.38 56.30 10.52
C TYR A 382 -6.34 57.40 11.00
N LEU A 383 -7.49 57.02 11.54
CA LEU A 383 -8.46 57.97 12.11
C LEU A 383 -7.96 58.65 13.38
N ASP A 384 -7.26 57.91 14.24
CA ASP A 384 -6.65 58.44 15.47
C ASP A 384 -5.60 59.52 15.16
N LYS A 385 -4.77 59.28 14.13
CA LYS A 385 -3.74 60.24 13.68
C LYS A 385 -4.29 61.44 12.91
N ASN A 386 -5.47 61.33 12.28
CA ASN A 386 -6.06 62.39 11.44
C ASN A 386 -7.45 62.85 11.94
N PRO A 387 -7.52 63.53 13.10
CA PRO A 387 -8.79 63.94 13.73
C PRO A 387 -9.57 65.02 12.94
N THR A 388 -8.95 65.65 11.94
CA THR A 388 -9.57 66.68 11.09
C THR A 388 -10.30 66.13 9.87
N TRP A 389 -10.29 64.81 9.66
CA TRP A 389 -10.90 64.19 8.49
C TRP A 389 -12.42 64.49 8.40
N LYS A 390 -12.79 65.30 7.40
CA LYS A 390 -14.14 65.89 7.25
C LYS A 390 -15.26 64.84 7.21
N VAL A 391 -14.99 63.67 6.64
CA VAL A 391 -15.96 62.57 6.49
C VAL A 391 -16.23 61.88 7.84
N ALA A 392 -15.19 61.55 8.63
CA ALA A 392 -15.41 60.99 9.98
C ALA A 392 -16.16 61.95 10.89
N ARG A 393 -15.90 63.26 10.78
CA ARG A 393 -16.63 64.28 11.54
C ARG A 393 -18.11 64.35 11.13
N LYS A 394 -18.40 64.24 9.83
CA LYS A 394 -19.77 64.21 9.28
C LYS A 394 -20.56 63.00 9.81
N TYR A 395 -19.93 61.84 9.94
CA TYR A 395 -20.57 60.59 10.39
C TYR A 395 -20.33 60.26 11.89
N ARG A 396 -19.70 61.15 12.67
CA ARG A 396 -19.35 60.92 14.09
C ARG A 396 -18.64 59.58 14.35
N ILE A 397 -17.77 59.18 13.43
CA ILE A 397 -16.96 57.95 13.51
C ILE A 397 -15.82 58.22 14.49
N SER A 398 -15.72 57.38 15.53
CA SER A 398 -14.63 57.42 16.50
C SER A 398 -13.92 56.07 16.48
N PRO A 399 -12.56 56.01 16.59
CA PRO A 399 -11.82 54.75 16.64
C PRO A 399 -12.36 53.78 17.69
N GLU A 400 -12.77 54.27 18.87
CA GLU A 400 -13.37 53.45 19.92
C GLU A 400 -14.71 52.81 19.54
N LYS A 401 -15.50 53.48 18.69
CA LYS A 401 -16.77 52.92 18.20
C LYS A 401 -16.52 51.81 17.18
N ILE A 402 -15.44 51.91 16.41
CA ILE A 402 -15.02 50.89 15.46
C ILE A 402 -14.59 49.64 16.22
N ASP A 403 -13.69 49.77 17.20
CA ASP A 403 -13.28 48.64 18.06
C ASP A 403 -14.50 47.98 18.73
N LYS A 404 -15.44 48.77 19.29
CA LYS A 404 -16.68 48.24 19.90
C LYS A 404 -17.58 47.50 18.91
N PHE A 405 -17.68 47.98 17.68
CA PHE A 405 -18.45 47.32 16.63
C PHE A 405 -17.76 46.01 16.17
N SER A 406 -16.45 46.05 15.96
CA SER A 406 -15.64 44.90 15.55
C SER A 406 -15.67 43.76 16.56
N ARG A 407 -15.75 44.07 17.87
CA ARG A 407 -15.91 43.08 18.96
C ARG A 407 -17.16 42.21 18.84
N ILE A 408 -18.22 42.69 18.18
CA ILE A 408 -19.47 41.93 18.00
C ILE A 408 -19.54 41.36 16.58
N MET A 409 -19.16 42.18 15.58
CA MET A 409 -19.29 41.82 14.18
C MET A 409 -18.40 40.62 13.80
N PHE A 410 -17.13 40.63 14.19
CA PHE A 410 -16.19 39.56 13.82
C PHE A 410 -16.58 38.19 14.40
N PRO A 411 -16.92 38.05 15.70
CA PRO A 411 -17.44 36.80 16.23
C PRO A 411 -18.74 36.34 15.59
N LEU A 412 -19.67 37.25 15.32
CA LEU A 412 -20.94 36.90 14.70
C LEU A 412 -20.76 36.37 13.27
N VAL A 413 -19.93 37.03 12.46
CA VAL A 413 -19.58 36.58 11.10
C VAL A 413 -18.86 35.24 11.14
N PHE A 414 -17.96 35.03 12.11
CA PHE A 414 -17.26 33.77 12.25
C PHE A 414 -18.21 32.63 12.65
N ILE A 415 -19.05 32.81 13.66
CA ILE A 415 -20.00 31.79 14.12
C ILE A 415 -21.01 31.42 13.02
N THR A 416 -21.55 32.41 12.31
CA THR A 416 -22.49 32.17 11.21
C THR A 416 -21.83 31.37 10.07
N PHE A 417 -20.58 31.70 9.73
CA PHE A 417 -19.79 30.90 8.80
C PHE A 417 -19.59 29.46 9.30
N GLN A 418 -19.23 29.26 10.58
CA GLN A 418 -19.02 27.91 11.11
C GLN A 418 -20.27 27.04 11.02
N ILE A 419 -21.42 27.59 11.42
CA ILE A 419 -22.70 26.85 11.36
C ILE A 419 -23.02 26.50 9.91
N GLY A 420 -22.90 27.46 8.98
CA GLY A 420 -23.16 27.24 7.56
C GLY A 420 -22.22 26.21 6.93
N TYR A 421 -20.91 26.36 7.15
CA TYR A 421 -19.89 25.47 6.63
C TYR A 421 -20.10 24.03 7.09
N TRP A 422 -20.25 23.79 8.39
CA TRP A 422 -20.44 22.44 8.92
C TRP A 422 -21.76 21.82 8.49
N SER A 423 -22.84 22.60 8.41
CA SER A 423 -24.14 22.11 7.96
C SER A 423 -24.07 21.62 6.51
N VAL A 424 -23.51 22.43 5.61
CA VAL A 424 -23.32 22.05 4.20
C VAL A 424 -22.44 20.81 4.10
N MET A 425 -21.32 20.76 4.82
CA MET A 425 -20.37 19.66 4.74
C MET A 425 -20.94 18.33 5.26
N ILE A 426 -21.72 18.36 6.34
CA ILE A 426 -22.40 17.17 6.86
C ILE A 426 -23.44 16.65 5.85
N VAL A 427 -24.23 17.54 5.25
CA VAL A 427 -25.25 17.17 4.26
C VAL A 427 -24.60 16.55 3.02
N LEU A 428 -23.57 17.18 2.46
CA LEU A 428 -22.84 16.67 1.30
C LEU A 428 -22.16 15.33 1.59
N SER A 429 -21.57 15.17 2.79
CA SER A 429 -20.97 13.90 3.22
C SER A 429 -22.03 12.79 3.39
N SER A 430 -23.25 13.14 3.84
CA SER A 430 -24.34 12.19 3.99
C SER A 430 -24.88 11.70 2.64
N GLN A 431 -24.99 12.58 1.63
CA GLN A 431 -25.49 12.19 0.31
C GLN A 431 -24.52 11.23 -0.41
N ASN A 432 -23.21 11.44 -0.27
CA ASN A 432 -22.21 10.53 -0.83
C ASN A 432 -22.17 9.15 -0.16
N GLY A 433 -22.71 9.01 1.05
CA GLY A 433 -22.74 7.74 1.79
C GLY A 433 -23.94 6.84 1.48
N ASN A 434 -24.92 7.30 0.69
CA ASN A 434 -26.21 6.64 0.48
C ASN A 434 -26.28 5.75 -0.78
N GLN A 435 -25.15 5.33 -1.35
CA GLN A 435 -25.18 4.32 -2.42
C GLN A 435 -25.32 2.91 -1.83
N ASP A 436 -26.03 2.03 -2.54
CA ASP A 436 -26.28 0.65 -2.12
C ASP A 436 -24.99 -0.19 -2.14
N TYR A 437 -24.28 -0.22 -1.01
CA TYR A 437 -23.09 -1.03 -0.82
C TYR A 437 -23.43 -2.38 -0.18
N ARG A 438 -22.75 -3.45 -0.62
CA ARG A 438 -22.87 -4.74 0.06
C ARG A 438 -22.01 -4.74 1.35
N PRO A 439 -22.56 -5.15 2.50
CA PRO A 439 -21.75 -5.40 3.69
C PRO A 439 -20.84 -6.61 3.44
N PHE A 440 -19.67 -6.62 4.10
CA PHE A 440 -18.74 -7.76 4.07
C PHE A 440 -19.44 -9.07 4.46
N ARG A 441 -19.76 -9.89 3.45
CA ARG A 441 -20.16 -11.28 3.62
C ARG A 441 -19.10 -12.15 2.97
N VAL A 442 -18.72 -13.22 3.65
CA VAL A 442 -17.88 -14.29 3.10
C VAL A 442 -18.64 -14.89 1.91
N SER A 443 -18.19 -14.61 0.69
CA SER A 443 -18.68 -15.32 -0.49
C SER A 443 -18.00 -16.67 -0.55
N THR A 444 -18.77 -17.75 -0.70
CA THR A 444 -18.28 -19.11 -0.88
C THR A 444 -18.27 -19.56 -2.34
N LYS A 445 -18.55 -18.65 -3.28
CA LYS A 445 -18.63 -18.96 -4.72
C LYS A 445 -17.40 -18.41 -5.44
N ASP A 446 -16.77 -19.24 -6.25
CA ASP A 446 -15.70 -18.87 -7.17
C ASP A 446 -16.30 -18.23 -8.43
N LEU A 447 -15.60 -17.27 -9.03
CA LEU A 447 -16.01 -16.63 -10.29
C LEU A 447 -15.28 -17.30 -11.44
N GLN A 448 -16.01 -17.91 -12.36
CA GLN A 448 -15.46 -18.56 -13.55
C GLN A 448 -15.37 -17.58 -14.73
N PHE A 449 -14.21 -17.57 -15.39
CA PHE A 449 -13.90 -16.75 -16.56
C PHE A 449 -13.53 -17.64 -17.73
N SER A 450 -13.98 -17.36 -18.95
CA SER A 450 -13.61 -18.18 -20.12
C SER A 450 -12.48 -17.50 -20.91
N LEU A 451 -11.30 -18.14 -21.00
CA LEU A 451 -10.09 -17.66 -21.69
C LEU A 451 -9.84 -18.28 -23.08
#